data_AF-A0A4Q4D3T2-F1
#
_entry.id   AF-A0A4Q4D3T2-F1
#
_cell.length_a   1.000
_cell.length_b   1.000
_cell.length_c   1.000
_cell.angle_alpha   90.00
_cell.angle_beta   90.00
_cell.angle_gamma   90.00
#
_symmetry.space_group_name_H-M   'P 1'
#
loop_
_entity.id
_entity.type
_entity.pdbx_description
1 polymer ?
#
loop_
_entity_poly.entity_id
_entity_poly.type
_entity_poly.pdbx_seq_one_letter_code
_entity_poly.pdbx_strand_id
1 'polypeptide(L)'
;PWIGDRRSDDVVHTATFGVRAEFVDFEKLAGFVDHWVGRDHVEVHGVSWDVLATHRRAYLSEVRKAAVDDAVTTAQAYADAVRRGRVTPVEIADPGMLGDGSGGGQPAPMMAKAAFADLGPEGGPGLRLEPEEILVEAAVDARFRTE
;
A
#
# COMPACT_ATOMS: atom_id res chain seq x y z
N PRO A 1 13.08 -36.12 18.85
CA PRO A 1 13.80 -34.87 18.50
C PRO A 1 14.34 -34.22 19.77
N TRP A 2 15.63 -33.87 19.82
CA TRP A 2 16.25 -33.31 21.03
C TRP A 2 15.81 -31.85 21.24
N ILE A 3 15.44 -31.48 22.46
CA ILE A 3 15.25 -30.08 22.89
C ILE A 3 16.25 -29.83 24.02
N GLY A 4 17.34 -29.10 23.72
CA GLY A 4 18.49 -28.98 24.62
C GLY A 4 19.10 -30.35 24.97
N ASP A 5 19.44 -30.55 26.24
CA ASP A 5 20.11 -31.76 26.73
C ASP A 5 19.15 -32.92 27.10
N ARG A 6 17.87 -32.83 26.73
CA ARG A 6 16.85 -33.86 27.05
C ARG A 6 16.30 -34.51 25.78
N ARG A 7 16.36 -35.84 25.74
CA ARG A 7 15.70 -36.66 24.71
C ARG A 7 14.18 -36.61 24.97
N SER A 8 13.45 -35.91 24.10
CA SER A 8 11.98 -35.92 24.13
C SER A 8 11.49 -37.18 23.41
N ASP A 9 10.84 -38.07 24.15
CA ASP A 9 10.18 -39.28 23.61
C ASP A 9 8.75 -39.01 23.12
N ASP A 10 8.20 -37.81 23.38
CA ASP A 10 6.91 -37.39 22.85
C ASP A 10 7.07 -36.63 21.52
N VAL A 11 6.42 -37.14 20.48
CA VAL A 11 6.30 -36.48 19.18
C VAL A 11 5.12 -35.51 19.24
N VAL A 12 5.40 -34.22 19.34
CA VAL A 12 4.37 -33.17 19.28
C VAL A 12 4.13 -32.80 17.82
N HIS A 13 2.87 -32.90 17.38
CA HIS A 13 2.44 -32.43 16.07
C HIS A 13 1.77 -31.07 16.22
N THR A 14 2.30 -30.06 15.52
CA THR A 14 1.73 -28.69 15.49
C THR A 14 1.19 -28.40 14.10
N ALA A 15 -0.01 -27.83 14.02
CA ALA A 15 -0.59 -27.31 12.79
C ALA A 15 -1.07 -25.87 13.02
N THR A 16 -0.74 -24.98 12.09
CA THR A 16 -1.12 -23.57 12.13
C THR A 16 -1.73 -23.21 10.78
N PHE A 17 -2.81 -22.43 10.78
CA PHE A 17 -3.42 -21.87 9.57
C PHE A 17 -3.81 -20.42 9.82
N GLY A 18 -3.77 -19.61 8.77
CA GLY A 18 -4.16 -18.19 8.82
C GLY A 18 -5.52 -17.97 8.17
N VAL A 19 -6.32 -17.08 8.75
CA VAL A 19 -7.59 -16.62 8.18
C VAL A 19 -7.55 -15.09 8.07
N ARG A 20 -8.07 -14.55 6.97
CA ARG A 20 -8.34 -13.12 6.81
C ARG A 20 -9.84 -12.92 6.68
N ALA A 21 -10.37 -11.94 7.40
CA ALA A 21 -11.74 -11.47 7.27
C ALA A 21 -11.72 -9.98 6.95
N GLU A 22 -12.57 -9.56 6.00
CA GLU A 22 -12.68 -8.17 5.57
C GLU A 22 -14.03 -7.60 6.05
N PHE A 23 -13.99 -6.38 6.59
CA PHE A 23 -15.14 -5.69 7.14
C PHE A 23 -15.22 -4.29 6.55
N VAL A 24 -16.42 -3.88 6.12
CA VAL A 24 -16.74 -2.48 5.77
C VAL A 24 -17.47 -1.76 6.90
N ASP A 25 -17.85 -2.51 7.94
CA ASP A 25 -18.66 -2.10 9.08
C ASP A 25 -17.82 -2.22 10.34
N PHE A 26 -17.49 -1.08 10.94
CA PHE A 26 -16.58 -0.98 12.09
C PHE A 26 -17.15 -1.66 13.34
N GLU A 27 -18.48 -1.68 13.51
CA GLU A 27 -19.11 -2.35 14.65
C GLU A 27 -18.96 -3.88 14.52
N LYS A 28 -19.07 -4.40 13.30
CA LYS A 28 -18.83 -5.83 13.03
C LYS A 28 -17.37 -6.22 13.20
N LEU A 29 -16.43 -5.34 12.80
CA LEU A 29 -15.02 -5.54 13.07
C LEU A 29 -14.75 -5.60 14.58
N ALA A 30 -15.25 -4.63 15.35
CA ALA A 30 -15.08 -4.58 16.79
C ALA A 30 -15.67 -5.82 17.47
N GLY A 31 -16.91 -6.20 17.12
CA GLY A 31 -17.54 -7.42 17.63
C GLY A 31 -16.82 -8.71 17.25
N PHE A 32 -16.21 -8.78 16.05
CA PHE A 32 -15.39 -9.91 15.62
C PHE A 32 -14.12 -10.02 16.48
N VAL A 33 -13.43 -8.90 16.69
CA VAL A 33 -12.24 -8.82 17.55
C VAL A 33 -12.59 -9.24 18.98
N ASP A 34 -13.61 -8.63 19.59
CA ASP A 34 -14.04 -8.93 20.95
C ASP A 34 -14.42 -10.41 21.12
N HIS A 35 -14.97 -11.03 20.08
CA HIS A 35 -15.29 -12.44 20.10
C HIS A 35 -14.02 -13.32 20.12
N TRP A 36 -13.03 -13.04 19.27
CA TRP A 36 -11.90 -13.94 19.08
C TRP A 36 -10.71 -13.68 20.01
N VAL A 37 -10.58 -12.45 20.52
CA VAL A 37 -9.52 -12.09 21.47
C VAL A 37 -9.65 -12.93 22.74
N GLY A 38 -8.53 -13.50 23.19
CA GLY A 38 -8.46 -14.28 24.43
C GLY A 38 -9.03 -15.70 24.35
N ARG A 39 -9.46 -16.16 23.16
CA ARG A 39 -9.78 -17.58 22.95
C ARG A 39 -8.52 -18.43 22.91
N ASP A 40 -8.59 -19.60 23.53
CA ASP A 40 -7.52 -20.58 23.50
C ASP A 40 -7.14 -20.92 22.05
N HIS A 41 -5.83 -20.92 21.78
CA HIS A 41 -5.23 -21.25 20.48
C HIS A 41 -5.56 -20.29 19.32
N VAL A 42 -6.14 -19.12 19.61
CA VAL A 42 -6.40 -18.08 18.61
C VAL A 42 -5.53 -16.86 18.88
N GLU A 43 -4.84 -16.41 17.84
CA GLU A 43 -4.07 -15.16 17.88
C GLU A 43 -4.66 -14.19 16.86
N VAL A 44 -5.00 -12.98 17.31
CA VAL A 44 -5.44 -11.88 16.45
C VAL A 44 -4.24 -10.98 16.19
N HIS A 45 -3.65 -11.11 15.00
CA HIS A 45 -2.39 -10.44 14.65
C HIS A 45 -2.52 -8.93 14.41
N GLY A 46 -3.70 -8.41 14.09
CA GLY A 46 -3.88 -6.98 13.84
C GLY A 46 -5.06 -6.64 12.93
N VAL A 47 -5.25 -5.35 12.69
CA VAL A 47 -6.16 -4.81 11.68
C VAL A 47 -5.35 -4.06 10.62
N SER A 48 -5.62 -4.33 9.35
CA SER A 48 -5.09 -3.57 8.22
C SER A 48 -6.20 -2.73 7.61
N TRP A 49 -5.95 -1.45 7.37
CA TRP A 49 -6.91 -0.54 6.75
C TRP A 49 -6.69 -0.47 5.24
N ASP A 50 -7.76 -0.63 4.48
CA ASP A 50 -7.75 -0.42 3.04
C ASP A 50 -9.13 0.07 2.58
N VAL A 51 -9.18 0.63 1.37
CA VAL A 51 -10.40 0.96 0.66
C VAL A 51 -10.86 -0.23 -0.17
N LEU A 52 -12.17 -0.34 -0.35
CA LEU A 52 -12.77 -1.32 -1.28
C LEU A 52 -12.09 -1.25 -2.64
N ALA A 53 -11.81 -2.41 -3.26
CA ALA A 53 -11.14 -2.48 -4.56
C ALA A 53 -11.85 -1.68 -5.66
N THR A 54 -13.18 -1.57 -5.58
CA THR A 54 -14.00 -0.74 -6.47
C THR A 54 -13.70 0.75 -6.28
N HIS A 55 -13.65 1.22 -5.03
CA HIS A 55 -13.33 2.61 -4.70
C HIS A 55 -11.87 2.94 -5.00
N ARG A 56 -10.94 2.00 -4.77
CA ARG A 56 -9.52 2.15 -5.11
C ARG A 56 -9.32 2.48 -6.59
N ARG A 57 -10.05 1.80 -7.49
CA ARG A 57 -10.00 2.09 -8.94
C ARG A 57 -10.51 3.49 -9.26
N ALA A 58 -11.59 3.92 -8.61
CA ALA A 58 -12.12 5.26 -8.78
C ALA A 58 -11.11 6.33 -8.29
N TYR A 59 -10.57 6.18 -7.08
CA TYR A 59 -9.57 7.11 -6.53
C TYR A 59 -8.31 7.15 -7.40
N LEU A 60 -7.80 6.02 -7.85
CA LEU A 60 -6.65 5.98 -8.76
C LEU A 60 -6.95 6.67 -10.09
N SER A 61 -8.16 6.53 -10.63
CA SER A 61 -8.54 7.24 -11.85
C SER A 61 -8.55 8.75 -11.65
N GLU A 62 -9.02 9.24 -10.51
CA GLU A 62 -9.06 10.68 -10.22
C GLU A 62 -7.66 11.24 -9.98
N VAL A 63 -6.84 10.57 -9.18
CA VAL A 63 -5.46 11.02 -8.90
C VAL A 63 -4.59 10.96 -10.15
N ARG A 64 -4.79 10.00 -11.06
CA ARG A 64 -4.08 9.99 -12.36
C ARG A 64 -4.45 11.17 -13.25
N LYS A 65 -5.73 11.56 -13.30
CA LYS A 65 -6.13 12.76 -14.06
C LYS A 65 -5.45 14.00 -13.48
N ALA A 66 -5.47 14.13 -12.15
CA ALA A 66 -4.80 15.23 -11.47
C ALA A 66 -3.29 15.26 -11.74
N ALA A 67 -2.62 14.09 -11.76
CA ALA A 67 -1.20 13.99 -12.10
C ALA A 67 -0.90 14.42 -13.54
N VAL A 68 -1.77 14.07 -14.50
CA VAL A 68 -1.63 14.53 -15.89
C VAL A 68 -1.85 16.04 -16.00
N ASP A 69 -2.88 16.57 -15.33
CA ASP A 69 -3.16 18.00 -15.32
C ASP A 69 -2.02 18.81 -14.69
N ASP A 70 -1.40 18.29 -13.62
CA ASP A 70 -0.21 18.86 -13.00
C ASP A 70 0.99 18.85 -13.95
N ALA A 71 1.23 17.74 -14.65
CA ALA A 71 2.30 17.63 -15.65
C ALA A 71 2.11 18.63 -16.81
N VAL A 72 0.87 18.79 -17.31
CA VAL A 72 0.55 19.77 -18.37
C VAL A 72 0.77 21.20 -17.86
N THR A 73 0.30 21.51 -16.65
CA THR A 73 0.43 22.84 -16.03
C THR A 73 1.90 23.20 -15.86
N THR A 74 2.69 22.26 -15.36
CA THR A 74 4.14 22.41 -15.18
C THR A 74 4.85 22.62 -16.52
N ALA A 75 4.55 21.80 -17.52
CA ALA A 75 5.14 21.93 -18.85
C ALA A 75 4.78 23.27 -19.53
N GLN A 76 3.53 23.72 -19.40
CA GLN A 76 3.11 25.01 -19.92
C GLN A 76 3.84 26.16 -19.23
N ALA A 77 3.98 26.12 -17.90
CA ALA A 77 4.74 27.11 -17.14
C ALA A 77 6.19 27.23 -17.62
N TYR A 78 6.83 26.09 -17.95
CA TYR A 78 8.17 26.08 -18.53
C TYR A 78 8.20 26.67 -19.93
N ALA A 79 7.26 26.30 -20.80
CA ALA A 79 7.18 26.85 -22.16
C ALA A 79 6.93 28.36 -22.18
N ASP A 80 6.10 28.87 -21.26
CA ASP A 80 5.83 30.29 -21.10
C ASP A 80 7.09 31.05 -20.67
N ALA A 81 7.85 30.49 -19.73
CA ALA A 81 9.11 31.09 -19.25
C ALA A 81 10.14 31.28 -20.39
N VAL A 82 10.17 30.36 -21.36
CA VAL A 82 11.04 30.45 -22.55
C VAL A 82 10.36 31.05 -23.79
N ARG A 83 9.13 31.57 -23.65
CA ARG A 83 8.32 32.19 -24.71
C ARG A 83 8.14 31.28 -25.94
N ARG A 84 7.91 29.99 -25.70
CA ARG A 84 7.70 28.99 -26.76
C ARG A 84 6.23 28.65 -27.02
N GLY A 85 5.30 29.30 -26.33
CA GLY A 85 3.87 29.16 -26.59
C GLY A 85 3.27 27.87 -26.01
N ARG A 86 2.25 27.33 -26.66
CA ARG A 86 1.43 26.22 -26.13
C ARG A 86 2.20 24.89 -26.18
N VAL A 87 2.12 24.12 -25.10
CA VAL A 87 2.62 22.73 -25.09
C VAL A 87 1.60 21.76 -25.66
N THR A 88 2.10 20.76 -26.38
CA THR A 88 1.33 19.60 -26.86
C THR A 88 1.98 18.32 -26.33
N PRO A 89 1.21 17.42 -25.68
CA PRO A 89 1.75 16.14 -25.22
C PRO A 89 2.15 15.27 -26.41
N VAL A 90 3.29 14.61 -26.29
CA VAL A 90 3.85 13.67 -27.27
C VAL A 90 3.76 12.24 -26.74
N GLU A 91 4.15 12.04 -25.49
CA GLU A 91 4.10 10.76 -24.79
C GLU A 91 3.66 10.99 -23.35
N ILE A 92 2.83 10.08 -22.83
CA ILE A 92 2.40 10.04 -21.43
C ILE A 92 2.42 8.58 -21.01
N ALA A 93 3.06 8.26 -19.91
CA ALA A 93 3.10 6.92 -19.36
C ALA A 93 3.26 6.94 -17.83
N ASP A 94 3.10 5.76 -17.22
CA ASP A 94 3.49 5.59 -15.82
C ASP A 94 5.03 5.74 -15.69
N PRO A 95 5.55 6.13 -14.51
CA PRO A 95 6.95 6.41 -14.32
C PRO A 95 7.87 5.26 -14.75
N GLY A 96 8.91 5.58 -15.52
CA GLY A 96 9.90 4.63 -16.03
C GLY A 96 9.48 3.87 -17.29
N MET A 97 8.30 4.14 -17.85
CA MET A 97 7.83 3.48 -19.08
C MET A 97 8.21 4.21 -20.38
N LEU A 98 8.82 5.40 -20.31
CA LEU A 98 9.20 6.21 -21.49
C LEU A 98 10.53 5.82 -22.16
N GLY A 99 11.15 4.71 -21.74
CA GLY A 99 12.20 3.99 -22.49
C GLY A 99 13.56 4.69 -22.66
N ASP A 100 13.80 5.82 -22.01
CA ASP A 100 15.01 6.66 -22.16
C ASP A 100 16.03 6.52 -21.03
N GLY A 101 15.82 5.60 -20.10
CA GLY A 101 16.68 5.49 -18.92
C GLY A 101 16.56 6.69 -17.96
N SER A 102 15.60 7.59 -18.17
CA SER A 102 15.21 8.62 -17.19
C SER A 102 14.33 8.06 -16.07
N GLY A 103 14.41 6.74 -15.82
CA GLY A 103 13.94 6.11 -14.60
C GLY A 103 14.77 6.61 -13.41
N GLY A 104 14.71 7.93 -13.15
CA GLY A 104 15.02 8.53 -11.87
C GLY A 104 14.24 7.70 -10.87
N GLY A 105 15.02 7.02 -10.03
CA GLY A 105 14.58 5.82 -9.33
C GLY A 105 13.17 6.00 -8.83
N GLN A 106 12.34 4.98 -9.09
CA GLN A 106 11.07 4.85 -8.41
C GLN A 106 11.28 5.35 -6.96
N PRO A 107 10.45 6.23 -6.40
CA PRO A 107 10.12 6.01 -5.02
C PRO A 107 9.52 4.62 -5.08
N ALA A 108 10.36 3.60 -4.88
CA ALA A 108 9.89 2.27 -4.58
C ALA A 108 8.86 2.57 -3.51
N PRO A 109 7.57 2.24 -3.72
CA PRO A 109 6.61 2.45 -2.67
C PRO A 109 7.30 1.81 -1.47
N MET A 110 7.60 2.61 -0.45
CA MET A 110 7.81 2.06 0.87
C MET A 110 6.45 1.48 1.22
N MET A 111 6.05 0.41 0.53
CA MET A 111 5.05 -0.52 0.96
C MET A 111 5.51 -0.81 2.36
N ALA A 112 4.77 -0.28 3.34
CA ALA A 112 3.90 -1.06 4.20
C ALA A 112 4.46 -2.41 4.68
N LYS A 113 5.78 -2.60 4.62
CA LYS A 113 6.52 -3.63 5.33
C LYS A 113 6.53 -3.28 6.81
N ALA A 114 6.29 -2.03 7.19
CA ALA A 114 6.03 -1.68 8.58
C ALA A 114 4.76 -2.38 9.12
N ALA A 115 3.71 -2.57 8.30
CA ALA A 115 2.48 -3.22 8.76
C ALA A 115 2.59 -4.75 8.94
N PHE A 116 3.58 -5.40 8.31
CA PHE A 116 3.84 -6.84 8.48
C PHE A 116 5.10 -7.13 9.31
N ALA A 117 5.98 -6.15 9.55
CA ALA A 117 7.20 -6.31 10.34
C ALA A 117 6.96 -6.22 11.86
N ASP A 118 5.80 -5.73 12.29
CA ASP A 118 5.38 -5.76 13.71
C ASP A 118 4.85 -7.14 14.16
N LEU A 119 4.88 -8.16 13.29
CA LEU A 119 4.55 -9.55 13.61
C LEU A 119 5.75 -10.31 14.21
N GLY A 120 6.49 -9.65 15.10
CA GLY A 120 7.57 -10.27 15.88
C GLY A 120 6.99 -11.16 17.00
N PRO A 121 7.66 -12.28 17.36
CA PRO A 121 7.15 -13.26 18.33
C PRO A 121 7.23 -12.78 19.80
N GLU A 122 7.68 -11.55 20.06
CA GLU A 122 7.80 -11.01 21.41
C GLU A 122 7.06 -9.67 21.52
N GLY A 123 5.87 -9.71 22.12
CA GLY A 123 5.17 -8.54 22.66
C GLY A 123 4.80 -7.46 21.64
N GLY A 124 3.83 -7.76 20.76
CA GLY A 124 3.33 -6.82 19.77
C GLY A 124 2.66 -5.58 20.40
N PRO A 125 2.71 -4.42 19.72
CA PRO A 125 1.92 -3.25 20.11
C PRO A 125 0.44 -3.66 20.15
N GLY A 126 -0.29 -3.22 21.18
CA GLY A 126 -1.71 -3.57 21.35
C GLY A 126 -2.52 -3.34 20.08
N LEU A 127 -3.59 -4.14 19.90
CA LEU A 127 -4.47 -4.07 18.74
C LEU A 127 -4.97 -2.63 18.52
N ARG A 128 -4.47 -1.97 17.47
CA ARG A 128 -4.89 -0.63 17.09
C ARG A 128 -6.13 -0.73 16.20
N LEU A 129 -7.27 -0.31 16.75
CA LEU A 129 -8.56 -0.28 16.06
C LEU A 129 -8.90 1.10 15.48
N GLU A 130 -8.00 2.06 15.61
CA GLU A 130 -8.17 3.40 15.04
C GLU A 130 -7.97 3.35 13.52
N PRO A 131 -8.93 3.87 12.72
CA PRO A 131 -8.77 3.97 11.28
C PRO A 131 -7.53 4.78 10.92
N GLU A 132 -6.75 4.26 9.97
CA GLU A 132 -5.57 4.96 9.45
C GLU A 132 -5.90 5.71 8.16
N GLU A 133 -5.20 6.82 7.92
CA GLU A 133 -5.27 7.53 6.66
C GLU A 133 -4.70 6.65 5.53
N ILE A 134 -5.45 6.51 4.44
CA ILE A 134 -5.04 5.73 3.29
C ILE A 134 -4.60 6.70 2.19
N LEU A 135 -3.30 6.75 1.95
CA LEU A 135 -2.73 7.52 0.85
C LEU A 135 -2.94 6.80 -0.48
N VAL A 136 -3.56 7.50 -1.43
CA VAL A 136 -3.67 7.07 -2.83
C VAL A 136 -2.96 8.10 -3.69
N GLU A 137 -1.83 7.70 -4.28
CA GLU A 137 -1.00 8.55 -5.12
C GLU A 137 -0.85 7.97 -6.53
N ALA A 138 -0.59 8.85 -7.50
CA ALA A 138 -0.20 8.49 -8.85
C ALA A 138 0.81 9.52 -9.34
N ALA A 139 1.76 9.04 -10.15
CA ALA A 139 2.72 9.88 -10.85
C ALA A 139 2.67 9.53 -12.34
N VAL A 140 3.10 10.45 -13.19
CA VAL A 140 3.17 10.27 -14.64
C VAL A 140 4.50 10.82 -15.15
N ASP A 141 5.07 10.13 -16.12
CA ASP A 141 6.12 10.69 -16.97
C ASP A 141 5.44 11.20 -18.25
N ALA A 142 5.67 12.46 -18.60
CA ALA A 142 5.09 13.06 -19.79
C ALA A 142 6.13 13.88 -20.55
N ARG A 143 6.12 13.73 -21.88
CA ARG A 143 6.91 14.54 -22.80
C ARG A 143 6.00 15.48 -23.57
N PHE A 144 6.45 16.72 -23.68
CA PHE A 144 5.74 17.77 -24.37
C PHE A 144 6.64 18.40 -25.43
N ARG A 145 6.02 18.90 -26.49
CA ARG A 145 6.67 19.76 -27.48
C ARG A 145 5.91 21.08 -27.57
N THR A 146 6.61 22.12 -27.95
CA THR A 146 6.00 23.37 -28.41
C THR A 146 6.03 23.41 -29.93
N GLU A 147 5.18 24.25 -30.52
CA GLU A 147 5.24 24.57 -31.95
C GLU A 147 6.46 25.44 -32.31
#